data_AF-A0A554W2V6-F1
#
_entry.id   AF-A0A554W2V6-F1
#
_cell.length_a   1.000
_cell.length_b   1.000
_cell.length_c   1.000
_cell.angle_alpha   90.00
_cell.angle_beta   90.00
_cell.angle_gamma   90.00
#
_symmetry.space_group_name_H-M   'P 1'
#
loop_
_entity.id
_entity.type
_entity.pdbx_description
1 polymer ?
#
loop_
_entity_poly.entity_id
_entity_poly.type
_entity_poly.pdbx_seq_one_letter_code
_entity_poly.pdbx_strand_id
1 'polypeptide(L)'
;MGRAFVAGRTRPRAQQVAIAILALLLVALLAFYTLVTGRVTDGSAKLRDGAGLASTGAEKLKTGAGQLASGASLADTGAVKLAEGADRIHSGISGKLAPGADKLESGAAKLAAGAVKIENDVNSKLAPGVYKVDDGAHKLASGAVRLSAALTPTAAGNAPNNLADGATQLDGGAARLADGTSDLAAGTSRLAAGTVQLKGYRGANSDPAAGTGTAAIAQALELLEAAASDPVQGLVPLSVVKDKIAKIREGAQKLDAGASQLQSGAALLNAGAARLEAGAGQLHSGTGKLTAGFATLAVKLNSRDPQSPGVVMGTELLAEGTSKLRVGMDGVPGNPERPGLLKASARITEGSQRLADGTVALNTGIKGDPANPGSPGLLSGSQALAAGASKLSDGNTRLAAGSTRLATGADKLADGNARIAEGTGTLYSAAAAVSPTSMVRQSDAALALGLVGVLGLGSAGAFLALRSRRPLRQTS
;
A
#
# COMPACT_ATOMS: atom_id res chain seq x y z
N MET A 1 19.40 -124.32 104.26
CA MET A 1 19.35 -124.71 102.83
C MET A 1 18.03 -124.19 102.26
N GLY A 2 17.92 -123.15 101.41
CA GLY A 2 18.92 -122.27 100.79
C GLY A 2 18.26 -121.05 100.09
N ARG A 3 18.97 -119.90 100.14
CA ARG A 3 19.12 -118.78 99.16
C ARG A 3 17.84 -118.11 98.56
N ALA A 4 17.66 -116.79 98.40
CA ALA A 4 18.39 -115.54 98.74
C ALA A 4 17.53 -114.30 98.32
N PHE A 5 17.68 -113.13 98.99
CA PHE A 5 17.56 -111.72 98.50
C PHE A 5 16.23 -111.28 97.78
N VAL A 6 15.47 -110.21 98.11
CA VAL A 6 15.66 -108.90 98.79
C VAL A 6 14.30 -108.42 99.34
N ALA A 7 14.30 -107.74 100.50
CA ALA A 7 13.12 -107.13 101.11
C ALA A 7 12.67 -105.84 100.38
N GLY A 8 11.41 -105.77 99.95
CA GLY A 8 10.76 -104.55 99.45
C GLY A 8 9.68 -104.03 100.41
N ARG A 9 9.93 -102.89 101.08
CA ARG A 9 8.95 -102.21 101.95
C ARG A 9 7.71 -101.75 101.17
N THR A 10 6.52 -102.08 101.66
CA THR A 10 5.25 -101.50 101.22
C THR A 10 5.10 -100.07 101.76
N ARG A 11 4.75 -99.11 100.88
CA ARG A 11 4.58 -97.68 101.23
C ARG A 11 3.17 -97.42 101.82
N PRO A 12 2.99 -96.53 102.83
CA PRO A 12 1.69 -96.24 103.47
C PRO A 12 0.70 -95.43 102.59
N ARG A 13 -0.63 -95.63 102.76
CA ARG A 13 -1.72 -95.03 101.93
C ARG A 13 -1.66 -93.49 101.78
N ALA A 14 -1.25 -92.76 102.82
CA ALA A 14 -1.10 -91.30 102.76
C ALA A 14 -0.02 -90.86 101.74
N GLN A 15 1.03 -91.67 101.56
CA GLN A 15 2.09 -91.42 100.59
C GLN A 15 1.62 -91.68 99.15
N GLN A 16 0.68 -92.63 98.94
CA GLN A 16 0.07 -92.88 97.62
C GLN A 16 -0.84 -91.73 97.17
N VAL A 17 -1.63 -91.14 98.09
CA VAL A 17 -2.50 -89.98 97.79
C VAL A 17 -1.66 -88.72 97.50
N ALA A 18 -0.60 -88.47 98.26
CA ALA A 18 0.31 -87.35 98.00
C ALA A 18 1.02 -87.49 96.64
N ILE A 19 1.44 -88.71 96.27
CA ILE A 19 2.00 -89.00 94.94
C ILE A 19 0.96 -88.79 93.83
N ALA A 20 -0.30 -89.18 94.03
CA ALA A 20 -1.36 -88.98 93.05
C ALA A 20 -1.72 -87.50 92.82
N ILE A 21 -1.76 -86.69 93.88
CA ILE A 21 -1.99 -85.23 93.79
C ILE A 21 -0.81 -84.55 93.12
N LEU A 22 0.43 -84.89 93.49
CA LEU A 22 1.64 -84.41 92.82
C LEU A 22 1.66 -84.81 91.35
N ALA A 23 1.26 -86.03 91.01
CA ALA A 23 1.16 -86.48 89.62
C ALA A 23 0.10 -85.70 88.83
N LEU A 24 -1.08 -85.44 89.38
CA LEU A 24 -2.11 -84.63 88.73
C LEU A 24 -1.70 -83.16 88.58
N LEU A 25 -1.06 -82.57 89.59
CA LEU A 25 -0.51 -81.21 89.49
C LEU A 25 0.60 -81.13 88.46
N LEU A 26 1.46 -82.14 88.38
CA LEU A 26 2.52 -82.23 87.38
C LEU A 26 1.93 -82.40 85.96
N VAL A 27 0.88 -83.20 85.80
CA VAL A 27 0.13 -83.32 84.54
C VAL A 27 -0.56 -82.01 84.16
N ALA A 28 -1.19 -81.31 85.10
CA ALA A 28 -1.84 -80.02 84.86
C ALA A 28 -0.82 -78.91 84.53
N LEU A 29 0.32 -78.88 85.24
CA LEU A 29 1.43 -77.98 84.95
C LEU A 29 2.03 -78.29 83.57
N LEU A 30 2.19 -79.57 83.23
CA LEU A 30 2.68 -80.00 81.92
C LEU A 30 1.69 -79.62 80.81
N ALA A 31 0.39 -79.80 81.03
CA ALA A 31 -0.66 -79.42 80.09
C ALA A 31 -0.78 -77.89 79.91
N PHE A 32 -0.62 -77.13 81.00
CA PHE A 32 -0.55 -75.68 80.93
C PHE A 32 0.71 -75.22 80.19
N TYR A 33 1.85 -75.85 80.50
CA TYR A 33 3.13 -75.56 79.86
C TYR A 33 3.09 -75.89 78.35
N THR A 34 2.56 -77.05 77.93
CA THR A 34 2.38 -77.38 76.51
C THR A 34 1.43 -76.41 75.80
N LEU A 35 0.36 -76.00 76.48
CA LEU A 35 -0.58 -75.04 75.93
C LEU A 35 0.07 -73.67 75.74
N VAL A 36 0.81 -73.18 76.74
CA VAL A 36 1.50 -71.89 76.69
C VAL A 36 2.62 -71.92 75.66
N THR A 37 3.48 -72.96 75.64
CA THR A 37 4.53 -73.08 74.63
C THR A 37 3.94 -73.20 73.23
N GLY A 38 2.86 -73.97 73.05
CA GLY A 38 2.12 -74.08 71.78
C GLY A 38 1.55 -72.74 71.30
N ARG A 39 0.95 -71.94 72.20
CA ARG A 39 0.45 -70.60 71.87
C ARG A 39 1.57 -69.63 71.54
N VAL A 40 2.71 -69.71 72.23
CA VAL A 40 3.90 -68.89 71.95
C VAL A 40 4.53 -69.29 70.62
N THR A 41 4.64 -70.58 70.30
CA THR A 41 5.15 -71.04 69.00
C THR A 41 4.22 -70.61 67.87
N ASP A 42 2.91 -70.80 68.00
CA ASP A 42 1.94 -70.39 66.97
C ASP A 42 1.93 -68.88 66.78
N GLY A 43 1.94 -68.13 67.88
CA GLY A 43 2.01 -66.66 67.86
C GLY A 43 3.30 -66.16 67.21
N SER A 44 4.45 -66.78 67.55
CA SER A 44 5.76 -66.43 66.97
C SER A 44 5.83 -66.77 65.48
N ALA A 45 5.25 -67.91 65.07
CA ALA A 45 5.15 -68.29 63.66
C ALA A 45 4.29 -67.30 62.87
N LYS A 46 3.10 -66.96 63.36
CA LYS A 46 2.22 -65.95 62.72
C LYS A 46 2.88 -64.58 62.63
N LEU A 47 3.56 -64.15 63.70
CA LEU A 47 4.26 -62.86 63.71
C LEU A 47 5.45 -62.85 62.74
N ARG A 48 6.23 -63.94 62.68
CA ARG A 48 7.31 -64.11 61.71
C ARG A 48 6.78 -64.02 60.28
N ASP A 49 5.71 -64.76 59.98
CA ASP A 49 5.14 -64.82 58.63
C ASP A 49 4.55 -63.45 58.25
N GLY A 50 3.84 -62.79 59.17
CA GLY A 50 3.35 -61.42 59.00
C GLY A 50 4.48 -60.40 58.80
N ALA A 51 5.57 -60.51 59.57
CA ALA A 51 6.75 -59.69 59.41
C ALA A 51 7.43 -59.92 58.05
N GLY A 52 7.51 -61.17 57.58
CA GLY A 52 8.00 -61.53 56.25
C GLY A 52 7.14 -60.96 55.12
N LEU A 53 5.81 -61.02 55.24
CA LEU A 53 4.88 -60.40 54.28
C LEU A 53 5.04 -58.88 54.24
N ALA A 54 5.15 -58.23 55.40
CA ALA A 54 5.35 -56.79 55.47
C ALA A 54 6.74 -56.35 54.98
N SER A 55 7.79 -57.15 55.21
CA SER A 55 9.11 -56.95 54.59
C SER A 55 9.03 -57.06 53.06
N THR A 56 8.35 -58.07 52.53
CA THR A 56 8.10 -58.20 51.08
C THR A 56 7.31 -57.01 50.53
N GLY A 57 6.30 -56.54 51.25
CA GLY A 57 5.53 -55.34 50.88
C GLY A 57 6.39 -54.08 50.87
N ALA A 58 7.28 -53.92 51.86
CA ALA A 58 8.21 -52.81 51.94
C ALA A 58 9.25 -52.84 50.80
N GLU A 59 9.76 -54.02 50.42
CA GLU A 59 10.62 -54.15 49.23
C GLU A 59 9.89 -53.76 47.93
N LYS A 60 8.63 -54.19 47.76
CA LYS A 60 7.81 -53.76 46.61
C LYS A 60 7.62 -52.24 46.58
N LEU A 61 7.35 -51.64 47.74
CA LEU A 61 7.22 -50.19 47.88
C LEU A 61 8.52 -49.47 47.53
N LYS A 62 9.67 -49.99 48.00
CA LYS A 62 11.00 -49.49 47.64
C LYS A 62 11.25 -49.55 46.14
N THR A 63 10.95 -50.67 45.48
CA THR A 63 11.08 -50.80 44.02
C THR A 63 10.18 -49.79 43.30
N GLY A 64 8.90 -49.70 43.68
CA GLY A 64 7.97 -48.75 43.06
C GLY A 64 8.38 -47.29 43.26
N ALA A 65 8.85 -46.94 44.47
CA ALA A 65 9.40 -45.62 44.76
C ALA A 65 10.68 -45.33 43.96
N GLY A 66 11.55 -46.34 43.77
CA GLY A 66 12.72 -46.23 42.90
C GLY A 66 12.36 -46.01 41.42
N GLN A 67 11.35 -46.72 40.91
CA GLN A 67 10.84 -46.51 39.55
C GLN A 67 10.23 -45.12 39.38
N LEU A 68 9.46 -44.64 40.37
CA LEU A 68 8.90 -43.30 40.35
C LEU A 68 9.99 -42.22 40.38
N ALA A 69 11.05 -42.41 41.18
CA ALA A 69 12.19 -41.51 41.21
C ALA A 69 12.88 -41.42 39.84
N SER A 70 13.15 -42.57 39.21
CA SER A 70 13.74 -42.63 37.87
C SER A 70 12.85 -41.97 36.81
N GLY A 71 11.53 -42.21 36.85
CA GLY A 71 10.56 -41.58 35.96
C GLY A 71 10.51 -40.06 36.15
N ALA A 72 10.55 -39.59 37.40
CA ALA A 72 10.59 -38.17 37.72
C ALA A 72 11.86 -37.50 37.17
N SER A 73 13.03 -38.14 37.31
CA SER A 73 14.30 -37.65 36.74
C SER A 73 14.30 -37.59 35.21
N LEU A 74 13.67 -38.57 34.54
CA LEU A 74 13.53 -38.54 33.07
C LEU A 74 12.64 -37.38 32.60
N ALA A 75 11.51 -37.17 33.29
CA ALA A 75 10.61 -36.07 32.98
C ALA A 75 11.22 -34.71 33.36
N ASP A 76 12.08 -34.63 34.38
CA ASP A 76 12.90 -33.45 34.68
C ASP A 76 13.83 -33.10 33.51
N THR A 77 14.56 -34.10 32.99
CA THR A 77 15.42 -33.92 31.80
C THR A 77 14.63 -33.40 30.61
N GLY A 78 13.40 -33.88 30.42
CA GLY A 78 12.49 -33.39 29.39
C GLY A 78 12.04 -31.94 29.61
N ALA A 79 11.72 -31.58 30.86
CA ALA A 79 11.32 -30.24 31.24
C ALA A 79 12.46 -29.22 31.08
N VAL A 80 13.69 -29.57 31.44
CA VAL A 80 14.89 -28.74 31.19
C VAL A 80 15.08 -28.48 29.70
N LYS A 81 15.00 -29.53 28.86
CA LYS A 81 15.11 -29.36 27.39
C LYS A 81 13.99 -28.49 26.82
N LEU A 82 12.77 -28.60 27.35
CA LEU A 82 11.65 -27.74 26.95
C LEU A 82 11.90 -26.28 27.33
N ALA A 83 12.43 -26.01 28.53
CA ALA A 83 12.78 -24.66 28.97
C ALA A 83 13.86 -24.04 28.08
N GLU A 84 14.96 -24.78 27.82
CA GLU A 84 16.02 -24.34 26.90
C GLU A 84 15.50 -24.06 25.49
N GLY A 85 14.61 -24.92 24.97
CA GLY A 85 13.96 -24.72 23.67
C GLY A 85 13.11 -23.45 23.64
N ALA A 86 12.32 -23.21 24.69
CA ALA A 86 11.50 -22.01 24.83
C ALA A 86 12.36 -20.74 24.94
N ASP A 87 13.47 -20.77 25.68
CA ASP A 87 14.41 -19.65 25.79
C ASP A 87 15.10 -19.34 24.46
N ARG A 88 15.44 -20.36 23.67
CA ARG A 88 15.98 -20.18 22.31
C ARG A 88 14.96 -19.54 21.38
N ILE A 89 13.69 -19.95 21.45
CA ILE A 89 12.59 -19.32 20.71
C ILE A 89 12.45 -17.87 21.13
N HIS A 90 12.38 -17.59 22.44
CA HIS A 90 12.27 -16.24 22.99
C HIS A 90 13.42 -15.34 22.53
N SER A 91 14.66 -15.84 22.57
CA SER A 91 15.86 -15.14 22.10
C SER A 91 15.82 -14.87 20.59
N GLY A 92 15.33 -15.82 19.80
CA GLY A 92 15.14 -15.64 18.36
C GLY A 92 14.08 -14.58 18.04
N ILE A 93 12.98 -14.56 18.81
CA ILE A 93 11.92 -13.57 18.64
C ILE A 93 12.44 -12.18 19.03
N SER A 94 13.00 -12.03 20.23
CA SER A 94 13.46 -10.74 20.76
C SER A 94 14.67 -10.17 20.01
N GLY A 95 15.63 -11.01 19.62
CA GLY A 95 16.86 -10.58 18.99
C GLY A 95 16.78 -10.41 17.47
N LYS A 96 15.81 -11.04 16.80
CA LYS A 96 15.73 -11.03 15.33
C LYS A 96 14.35 -10.68 14.79
N LEU A 97 13.32 -11.42 15.20
CA LEU A 97 11.98 -11.27 14.62
C LEU A 97 11.36 -9.91 14.96
N ALA A 98 11.38 -9.50 16.23
CA ALA A 98 10.78 -8.25 16.68
C ALA A 98 11.50 -7.02 16.09
N PRO A 99 12.84 -6.91 16.11
CA PRO A 99 13.54 -5.81 15.44
C PRO A 99 13.34 -5.81 13.92
N GLY A 100 13.18 -6.99 13.31
CA GLY A 100 12.84 -7.12 11.89
C GLY A 100 11.45 -6.60 11.57
N ALA A 101 10.47 -6.92 12.42
CA ALA A 101 9.11 -6.41 12.32
C ALA A 101 9.05 -4.88 12.48
N ASP A 102 9.81 -4.31 13.42
CA ASP A 102 9.92 -2.85 13.60
C ASP A 102 10.46 -2.14 12.35
N LYS A 103 11.49 -2.72 11.73
CA LYS A 103 12.05 -2.19 10.47
C LYS A 103 11.05 -2.29 9.33
N LEU A 104 10.33 -3.40 9.24
CA LEU A 104 9.31 -3.61 8.21
C LEU A 104 8.14 -2.64 8.39
N GLU A 105 7.66 -2.43 9.61
CA GLU A 105 6.62 -1.47 9.95
C GLU A 105 7.04 -0.03 9.60
N SER A 106 8.25 0.38 10.01
CA SER A 106 8.78 1.69 9.66
C SER A 106 8.92 1.88 8.14
N GLY A 107 9.36 0.84 7.42
CA GLY A 107 9.46 0.84 5.97
C GLY A 107 8.09 0.95 5.29
N ALA A 108 7.10 0.20 5.76
CA ALA A 108 5.74 0.22 5.25
C ALA A 108 5.06 1.57 5.51
N ALA A 109 5.25 2.17 6.69
CA ALA A 109 4.76 3.51 7.02
C ALA A 109 5.37 4.59 6.10
N LYS A 110 6.68 4.51 5.81
CA LYS A 110 7.34 5.41 4.85
C LYS A 110 6.81 5.23 3.43
N LEU A 111 6.58 3.98 3.00
CA LEU A 111 5.99 3.67 1.70
C LEU A 111 4.57 4.26 1.59
N ALA A 112 3.75 4.08 2.63
CA ALA A 112 2.40 4.63 2.69
C ALA A 112 2.40 6.16 2.62
N ALA A 113 3.26 6.83 3.40
CA ALA A 113 3.42 8.28 3.33
C ALA A 113 3.89 8.77 1.94
N GLY A 114 4.81 8.03 1.31
CA GLY A 114 5.25 8.30 -0.06
C GLY A 114 4.14 8.14 -1.10
N ALA A 115 3.30 7.10 -0.96
CA ALA A 115 2.15 6.87 -1.83
C ALA A 115 1.12 7.99 -1.72
N VAL A 116 0.76 8.39 -0.49
CA VAL A 116 -0.12 9.55 -0.24
C VAL A 116 0.44 10.81 -0.88
N LYS A 117 1.76 11.05 -0.79
CA LYS A 117 2.39 12.20 -1.44
C LYS A 117 2.26 12.14 -2.97
N ILE A 118 2.48 10.98 -3.58
CA ILE A 118 2.32 10.78 -5.03
C ILE A 118 0.89 11.06 -5.46
N GLU A 119 -0.10 10.47 -4.78
CA GLU A 119 -1.51 10.71 -5.07
C GLU A 119 -1.87 12.19 -4.96
N ASN A 120 -1.41 12.87 -3.91
CA ASN A 120 -1.61 14.31 -3.74
C ASN A 120 -0.96 15.13 -4.86
N ASP A 121 0.29 14.82 -5.26
CA ASP A 121 0.98 15.52 -6.35
C ASP A 121 0.28 15.27 -7.70
N VAL A 122 -0.24 14.06 -7.94
CA VAL A 122 -1.04 13.75 -9.13
C VAL A 122 -2.34 14.56 -9.15
N ASN A 123 -3.11 14.53 -8.05
CA ASN A 123 -4.41 15.20 -7.95
C ASN A 123 -4.30 16.73 -7.98
N SER A 124 -3.31 17.30 -7.29
CA SER A 124 -3.24 18.76 -7.08
C SER A 124 -2.36 19.50 -8.08
N LYS A 125 -1.45 18.80 -8.78
CA LYS A 125 -0.50 19.45 -9.70
C LYS A 125 -0.59 18.88 -11.10
N LEU A 126 -0.41 17.57 -11.25
CA LEU A 126 -0.26 16.96 -12.58
C LEU A 126 -1.58 16.94 -13.36
N ALA A 127 -2.66 16.43 -12.77
CA ALA A 127 -3.95 16.35 -13.45
C ALA A 127 -4.50 17.73 -13.86
N PRO A 128 -4.51 18.77 -12.99
CA PRO A 128 -4.89 20.12 -13.40
C PRO A 128 -4.01 20.69 -14.52
N GLY A 129 -2.71 20.37 -14.51
CA GLY A 129 -1.79 20.76 -15.59
C GLY A 129 -2.16 20.12 -16.93
N VAL A 130 -2.45 18.82 -16.93
CA VAL A 130 -2.91 18.08 -18.13
C VAL A 130 -4.21 18.67 -18.66
N TYR A 131 -5.19 18.94 -17.80
CA TYR A 131 -6.47 19.53 -18.23
C TYR A 131 -6.29 20.92 -18.84
N LYS A 132 -5.46 21.78 -18.23
CA LYS A 132 -5.18 23.12 -18.78
C LYS A 132 -4.49 23.07 -20.15
N VAL A 133 -3.57 22.13 -20.33
CA VAL A 133 -2.88 21.94 -21.61
C VAL A 133 -3.85 21.43 -22.68
N ASP A 134 -4.72 20.47 -22.34
CA ASP A 134 -5.76 19.98 -23.27
C ASP A 134 -6.74 21.08 -23.67
N ASP A 135 -7.26 21.83 -22.70
CA ASP A 135 -8.14 22.98 -22.95
C ASP A 135 -7.45 24.04 -23.82
N GLY A 136 -6.18 24.32 -23.55
CA GLY A 136 -5.36 25.26 -24.31
C GLY A 136 -5.17 24.81 -25.75
N ALA A 137 -4.89 23.53 -25.98
CA ALA A 137 -4.73 22.96 -27.31
C ALA A 137 -6.03 23.03 -28.12
N HIS A 138 -7.18 22.69 -27.52
CA HIS A 138 -8.50 22.83 -28.19
C HIS A 138 -8.85 24.29 -28.52
N LYS A 139 -8.53 25.23 -27.63
CA LYS A 139 -8.72 26.66 -27.89
C LYS A 139 -7.82 27.15 -29.02
N LEU A 140 -6.57 26.70 -29.06
CA LEU A 140 -5.62 27.04 -30.11
C LEU A 140 -6.06 26.47 -31.47
N ALA A 141 -6.50 25.20 -31.51
CA ALA A 141 -7.05 24.58 -32.70
C ALA A 141 -8.28 25.33 -33.23
N SER A 142 -9.22 25.66 -32.34
CA SER A 142 -10.39 26.47 -32.69
C SER A 142 -10.00 27.87 -33.21
N GLY A 143 -8.97 28.48 -32.64
CA GLY A 143 -8.43 29.75 -33.10
C GLY A 143 -7.79 29.67 -34.49
N ALA A 144 -7.02 28.61 -34.75
CA ALA A 144 -6.41 28.37 -36.06
C ALA A 144 -7.48 28.17 -37.15
N VAL A 145 -8.55 27.42 -36.86
CA VAL A 145 -9.69 27.24 -37.77
C VAL A 145 -10.37 28.59 -38.07
N ARG A 146 -10.61 29.42 -37.05
CA ARG A 146 -11.20 30.76 -37.27
C ARG A 146 -10.31 31.67 -38.10
N LEU A 147 -8.99 31.67 -37.84
CA LEU A 147 -8.04 32.45 -38.63
C LEU A 147 -7.99 31.97 -40.08
N SER A 148 -7.98 30.67 -40.30
CA SER A 148 -8.07 30.07 -41.63
C SER A 148 -9.34 30.54 -42.35
N ALA A 149 -10.51 30.43 -41.71
CA ALA A 149 -11.78 30.87 -42.27
C ALA A 149 -11.80 32.36 -42.63
N ALA A 150 -11.14 33.22 -41.84
CA ALA A 150 -11.05 34.65 -42.11
C ALA A 150 -10.12 35.00 -43.28
N LEU A 151 -9.20 34.10 -43.66
CA LEU A 151 -8.19 34.32 -44.70
C LEU A 151 -8.45 33.55 -46.00
N THR A 152 -9.39 32.62 -45.99
CA THR A 152 -9.82 31.88 -47.18
C THR A 152 -10.99 32.61 -47.84
N PRO A 153 -10.85 33.07 -49.10
CA PRO A 153 -11.96 33.69 -49.82
C PRO A 153 -13.18 32.78 -49.90
N THR A 154 -14.37 33.34 -49.78
CA THR A 154 -15.62 32.61 -50.01
C THR A 154 -16.07 32.75 -51.46
N ALA A 155 -16.92 31.83 -51.93
CA ALA A 155 -17.45 31.88 -53.28
C ALA A 155 -18.28 33.15 -53.55
N ALA A 156 -18.92 33.71 -52.52
CA ALA A 156 -19.71 34.93 -52.64
C ALA A 156 -18.85 36.21 -52.60
N GLY A 157 -17.60 36.11 -52.11
CA GLY A 157 -16.66 37.24 -52.02
C GLY A 157 -17.16 38.37 -51.11
N ASN A 158 -18.04 38.09 -50.17
CA ASN A 158 -18.70 39.11 -49.34
C ASN A 158 -19.03 38.66 -47.92
N ALA A 159 -18.39 37.60 -47.43
CA ALA A 159 -18.68 37.09 -46.09
C ALA A 159 -18.25 38.10 -45.01
N PRO A 160 -19.08 38.33 -43.99
CA PRO A 160 -18.72 39.20 -42.87
C PRO A 160 -17.52 38.62 -42.11
N ASN A 161 -16.60 39.49 -41.68
CA ASN A 161 -15.36 39.13 -40.98
C ASN A 161 -14.40 38.25 -41.80
N ASN A 162 -14.55 38.18 -43.12
CA ASN A 162 -13.58 37.55 -44.00
C ASN A 162 -12.67 38.62 -44.62
N LEU A 163 -11.39 38.60 -44.24
CA LEU A 163 -10.40 39.57 -44.69
C LEU A 163 -10.08 39.39 -46.18
N ALA A 164 -10.09 38.15 -46.67
CA ALA A 164 -9.79 37.86 -48.07
C ALA A 164 -10.92 38.33 -49.02
N ASP A 165 -12.17 38.17 -48.60
CA ASP A 165 -13.34 38.73 -49.28
C ASP A 165 -13.29 40.26 -49.27
N GLY A 166 -13.00 40.87 -48.11
CA GLY A 166 -12.85 42.33 -48.00
C GLY A 166 -11.75 42.88 -48.92
N ALA A 167 -10.61 42.20 -49.02
CA ALA A 167 -9.54 42.57 -49.95
C ALA A 167 -9.97 42.43 -51.41
N THR A 168 -10.73 41.37 -51.75
CA THR A 168 -11.27 41.16 -53.10
C THR A 168 -12.28 42.25 -53.48
N GLN A 169 -13.15 42.65 -52.55
CA GLN A 169 -14.10 43.75 -52.78
C GLN A 169 -13.41 45.10 -52.98
N LEU A 170 -12.39 45.38 -52.15
CA LEU A 170 -11.63 46.63 -52.27
C LEU A 170 -10.86 46.68 -53.59
N ASP A 171 -10.33 45.54 -54.04
CA ASP A 171 -9.68 45.39 -55.34
C ASP A 171 -10.62 45.68 -56.51
N GLY A 172 -11.80 45.06 -56.51
CA GLY A 172 -12.83 45.31 -57.52
C GLY A 172 -13.35 46.76 -57.50
N GLY A 173 -13.44 47.37 -56.31
CA GLY A 173 -13.79 48.78 -56.15
C GLY A 173 -12.72 49.73 -56.72
N ALA A 174 -11.44 49.42 -56.49
CA ALA A 174 -10.32 50.18 -57.02
C ALA A 174 -10.23 50.10 -58.55
N ALA A 175 -10.45 48.90 -59.13
CA ALA A 175 -10.54 48.72 -60.57
C ALA A 175 -11.67 49.56 -61.19
N ARG A 176 -12.87 49.51 -60.60
CA ARG A 176 -14.02 50.32 -61.06
C ARG A 176 -13.76 51.83 -60.94
N LEU A 177 -13.04 52.25 -59.90
CA LEU A 177 -12.65 53.65 -59.76
C LEU A 177 -11.67 54.07 -60.86
N ALA A 178 -10.69 53.22 -61.18
CA ALA A 178 -9.75 53.45 -62.27
C ALA A 178 -10.46 53.56 -63.63
N ASP A 179 -11.37 52.64 -63.94
CA ASP A 179 -12.19 52.67 -65.16
C ASP A 179 -12.99 53.98 -65.26
N GLY A 180 -13.69 54.34 -64.18
CA GLY A 180 -14.48 55.58 -64.14
C GLY A 180 -13.64 56.85 -64.28
N THR A 181 -12.41 56.85 -63.78
CA THR A 181 -11.47 57.98 -64.00
C THR A 181 -10.95 58.04 -65.42
N SER A 182 -10.75 56.89 -66.08
CA SER A 182 -10.37 56.82 -67.49
C SER A 182 -11.50 57.37 -68.38
N ASP A 183 -12.75 56.99 -68.09
CA ASP A 183 -13.94 57.54 -68.74
C ASP A 183 -14.05 59.06 -68.55
N LEU A 184 -13.78 59.57 -67.35
CA LEU A 184 -13.77 61.00 -67.05
C LEU A 184 -12.65 61.74 -67.83
N ALA A 185 -11.44 61.17 -67.91
CA ALA A 185 -10.33 61.71 -68.69
C ALA A 185 -10.67 61.76 -70.20
N ALA A 186 -11.30 60.71 -70.72
CA ALA A 186 -11.76 60.67 -72.11
C ALA A 186 -12.85 61.73 -72.36
N GLY A 187 -13.82 61.87 -71.45
CA GLY A 187 -14.89 62.87 -71.53
C GLY A 187 -14.36 64.31 -71.49
N THR A 188 -13.41 64.59 -70.60
CA THR A 188 -12.77 65.92 -70.51
C THR A 188 -11.89 66.24 -71.70
N SER A 189 -11.19 65.24 -72.25
CA SER A 189 -10.45 65.39 -73.52
C SER A 189 -11.38 65.73 -74.67
N ARG A 190 -12.55 65.08 -74.76
CA ARG A 190 -13.59 65.42 -75.74
C ARG A 190 -14.16 66.83 -75.53
N LEU A 191 -14.40 67.24 -74.27
CA LEU A 191 -14.84 68.60 -73.94
C LEU A 191 -13.80 69.64 -74.37
N ALA A 192 -12.52 69.40 -74.07
CA ALA A 192 -11.42 70.27 -74.48
C ALA A 192 -11.35 70.36 -76.02
N ALA A 193 -11.42 69.24 -76.73
CA ALA A 193 -11.47 69.23 -78.20
C ALA A 193 -12.69 70.01 -78.74
N GLY A 194 -13.86 69.86 -78.12
CA GLY A 194 -15.05 70.64 -78.45
C GLY A 194 -14.87 72.14 -78.23
N THR A 195 -14.19 72.56 -77.15
CA THR A 195 -13.86 73.99 -76.94
C THR A 195 -12.86 74.51 -77.97
N VAL A 196 -11.92 73.69 -78.44
CA VAL A 196 -11.01 74.04 -79.54
C VAL A 196 -11.80 74.20 -80.85
N GLN A 197 -12.74 73.28 -81.13
CA GLN A 197 -13.64 73.39 -82.30
C GLN A 197 -14.58 74.61 -82.20
N LEU A 198 -15.11 74.93 -81.01
CA LEU A 198 -15.93 76.13 -80.76
C LEU A 198 -15.11 77.41 -80.93
N LYS A 199 -13.85 77.38 -80.47
CA LYS A 199 -12.82 78.36 -80.80
C LYS A 199 -12.39 78.33 -82.26
N GLY A 200 -12.99 77.50 -83.14
CA GLY A 200 -12.98 77.68 -84.59
C GLY A 200 -12.56 76.48 -85.42
N TYR A 201 -13.19 76.36 -86.59
CA TYR A 201 -12.56 75.83 -87.80
C TYR A 201 -11.64 76.89 -88.43
N ARG A 202 -10.57 76.43 -89.11
CA ARG A 202 -9.64 77.24 -89.92
C ARG A 202 -10.40 78.24 -90.81
N GLY A 203 -10.10 79.54 -90.69
CA GLY A 203 -10.61 80.51 -91.65
C GLY A 203 -10.42 81.99 -91.32
N ALA A 204 -9.17 82.47 -91.40
CA ALA A 204 -8.82 83.67 -92.17
C ALA A 204 -7.32 83.58 -92.53
N ASN A 205 -6.99 83.58 -93.83
CA ASN A 205 -5.61 83.59 -94.38
C ASN A 205 -4.64 82.44 -94.04
N SER A 206 -5.14 81.23 -93.79
CA SER A 206 -4.27 80.02 -93.70
C SER A 206 -3.20 80.05 -92.60
N ASP A 207 -3.22 81.00 -91.67
CA ASP A 207 -2.34 81.05 -90.50
C ASP A 207 -3.04 80.46 -89.26
N PRO A 208 -2.66 79.25 -88.81
CA PRO A 208 -3.25 78.61 -87.64
C PRO A 208 -2.95 79.32 -86.31
N ALA A 209 -2.02 80.28 -86.27
CA ALA A 209 -1.59 80.96 -85.05
C ALA A 209 -2.35 82.28 -84.77
N ALA A 210 -3.15 82.79 -85.72
CA ALA A 210 -3.62 84.17 -85.70
C ALA A 210 -5.09 84.42 -85.27
N GLY A 211 -5.93 83.42 -84.99
CA GLY A 211 -7.25 83.71 -84.43
C GLY A 211 -8.26 82.56 -84.32
N THR A 212 -9.23 82.73 -83.41
CA THR A 212 -10.34 81.80 -83.12
C THR A 212 -11.58 82.05 -84.01
N GLY A 213 -12.55 81.13 -84.09
CA GLY A 213 -13.77 81.24 -84.92
C GLY A 213 -14.73 82.35 -84.49
N THR A 214 -14.72 82.72 -83.21
CA THR A 214 -15.28 83.97 -82.69
C THR A 214 -14.49 85.18 -83.15
N ALA A 215 -13.17 85.07 -83.29
CA ALA A 215 -12.35 86.09 -83.93
C ALA A 215 -12.63 86.21 -85.44
N ALA A 216 -12.94 85.13 -86.15
CA ALA A 216 -13.40 85.17 -87.55
C ALA A 216 -14.77 85.86 -87.68
N ILE A 217 -15.71 85.60 -86.77
CA ILE A 217 -16.98 86.34 -86.69
C ILE A 217 -16.71 87.82 -86.36
N ALA A 218 -15.86 88.12 -85.37
CA ALA A 218 -15.48 89.49 -85.00
C ALA A 218 -14.79 90.24 -86.15
N GLN A 219 -13.93 89.59 -86.91
CA GLN A 219 -13.22 90.13 -88.07
C GLN A 219 -14.16 90.29 -89.28
N ALA A 220 -15.04 89.32 -89.56
CA ALA A 220 -16.07 89.46 -90.59
C ALA A 220 -17.04 90.60 -90.26
N LEU A 221 -17.33 90.80 -88.98
CA LEU A 221 -18.09 91.93 -88.47
C LEU A 221 -17.32 93.25 -88.54
N GLU A 222 -16.00 93.28 -88.29
CA GLU A 222 -15.13 94.45 -88.55
C GLU A 222 -15.10 94.80 -90.04
N LEU A 223 -14.98 93.82 -90.93
CA LEU A 223 -15.05 94.01 -92.38
C LEU A 223 -16.44 94.50 -92.84
N LEU A 224 -17.51 94.00 -92.24
CA LEU A 224 -18.88 94.44 -92.51
C LEU A 224 -19.15 95.85 -91.96
N GLU A 225 -18.59 96.21 -90.81
CA GLU A 225 -18.64 97.56 -90.24
C GLU A 225 -17.82 98.56 -91.08
N ALA A 226 -16.67 98.13 -91.60
CA ALA A 226 -15.86 98.88 -92.55
C ALA A 226 -16.59 99.07 -93.90
N ALA A 227 -17.21 98.01 -94.44
CA ALA A 227 -18.02 98.07 -95.66
C ALA A 227 -19.31 98.90 -95.48
N ALA A 228 -19.93 98.85 -94.30
CA ALA A 228 -21.06 99.71 -93.93
C ALA A 228 -20.65 101.17 -93.65
N SER A 229 -19.39 101.54 -93.86
CA SER A 229 -18.91 102.92 -93.79
C SER A 229 -18.63 103.52 -95.18
N ASP A 230 -18.96 102.81 -96.26
CA ASP A 230 -18.89 103.23 -97.67
C ASP A 230 -20.17 104.01 -98.08
N PRO A 231 -20.08 105.25 -98.64
CA PRO A 231 -21.23 106.15 -98.77
C PRO A 231 -22.07 105.91 -100.03
N VAL A 232 -22.80 104.79 -100.10
CA VAL A 232 -23.82 104.58 -101.15
C VAL A 232 -25.21 104.33 -100.55
N GLN A 233 -26.19 105.03 -101.12
CA GLN A 233 -27.55 105.19 -100.59
C GLN A 233 -28.41 103.92 -100.61
N GLY A 234 -29.21 103.71 -99.55
CA GLY A 234 -30.51 103.01 -99.66
C GLY A 234 -30.91 102.10 -98.49
N LEU A 235 -31.91 102.56 -97.72
CA LEU A 235 -32.97 101.79 -97.02
C LEU A 235 -32.73 101.08 -95.67
N VAL A 236 -31.59 101.24 -94.97
CA VAL A 236 -31.47 100.81 -93.55
C VAL A 236 -30.76 101.87 -92.69
N PRO A 237 -31.21 102.18 -91.44
CA PRO A 237 -30.45 103.05 -90.54
C PRO A 237 -29.11 102.42 -90.16
N LEU A 238 -28.03 102.95 -90.74
CA LEU A 238 -26.65 102.45 -90.61
C LEU A 238 -26.16 102.37 -89.14
N SER A 239 -26.63 103.25 -88.27
CA SER A 239 -26.32 103.25 -86.83
C SER A 239 -26.83 101.99 -86.12
N VAL A 240 -28.04 101.52 -86.46
CA VAL A 240 -28.65 100.31 -85.88
C VAL A 240 -27.88 99.05 -86.29
N VAL A 241 -27.34 99.05 -87.51
CA VAL A 241 -26.51 97.96 -88.03
C VAL A 241 -25.16 97.91 -87.29
N LYS A 242 -24.50 99.06 -87.12
CA LYS A 242 -23.24 99.17 -86.35
C LYS A 242 -23.41 98.74 -84.88
N ASP A 243 -24.48 99.16 -84.22
CA ASP A 243 -24.78 98.75 -82.83
C ASP A 243 -25.04 97.25 -82.71
N LYS A 244 -25.76 96.65 -83.67
CA LYS A 244 -25.98 95.19 -83.71
C LYS A 244 -24.67 94.43 -83.96
N ILE A 245 -23.82 94.94 -84.84
CA ILE A 245 -22.49 94.38 -85.12
C ILE A 245 -21.60 94.41 -83.85
N ALA A 246 -21.53 95.55 -83.17
CA ALA A 246 -20.77 95.70 -81.92
C ALA A 246 -21.25 94.73 -80.84
N LYS A 247 -22.57 94.57 -80.68
CA LYS A 247 -23.15 93.60 -79.73
C LYS A 247 -22.83 92.14 -80.08
N ILE A 248 -22.80 91.79 -81.36
CA ILE A 248 -22.40 90.44 -81.79
C ILE A 248 -20.91 90.22 -81.55
N ARG A 249 -20.05 91.23 -81.79
CA ARG A 249 -18.62 91.18 -81.46
C ARG A 249 -18.39 90.97 -79.97
N GLU A 250 -19.06 91.74 -79.13
CA GLU A 250 -19.00 91.59 -77.67
C GLU A 250 -19.48 90.20 -77.23
N GLY A 251 -20.56 89.69 -77.83
CA GLY A 251 -21.04 88.32 -77.62
C GLY A 251 -20.02 87.26 -78.03
N ALA A 252 -19.34 87.44 -79.16
CA ALA A 252 -18.29 86.54 -79.64
C ALA A 252 -17.04 86.56 -78.74
N GLN A 253 -16.64 87.73 -78.24
CA GLN A 253 -15.56 87.86 -77.25
C GLN A 253 -15.93 87.19 -75.91
N LYS A 254 -17.17 87.36 -75.43
CA LYS A 254 -17.66 86.67 -74.24
C LYS A 254 -17.69 85.15 -74.44
N LEU A 255 -18.10 84.68 -75.61
CA LEU A 255 -18.08 83.25 -75.96
C LEU A 255 -16.66 82.70 -75.99
N ASP A 256 -15.70 83.42 -76.55
CA ASP A 256 -14.28 83.03 -76.58
C ASP A 256 -13.68 82.94 -75.17
N ALA A 257 -13.95 83.95 -74.34
CA ALA A 257 -13.53 83.97 -72.95
C ALA A 257 -14.13 82.78 -72.18
N GLY A 258 -15.44 82.50 -72.38
CA GLY A 258 -16.11 81.34 -71.79
C GLY A 258 -15.53 80.01 -72.29
N ALA A 259 -15.24 79.88 -73.58
CA ALA A 259 -14.60 78.70 -74.16
C ALA A 259 -13.17 78.50 -73.63
N SER A 260 -12.42 79.59 -73.41
CA SER A 260 -11.10 79.58 -72.78
C SER A 260 -11.16 79.13 -71.34
N GLN A 261 -12.10 79.65 -70.56
CA GLN A 261 -12.33 79.22 -69.18
C GLN A 261 -12.72 77.73 -69.11
N LEU A 262 -13.59 77.28 -70.00
CA LEU A 262 -14.00 75.88 -70.08
C LEU A 262 -12.84 74.97 -70.47
N GLN A 263 -11.99 75.39 -71.41
CA GLN A 263 -10.78 74.66 -71.80
C GLN A 263 -9.80 74.53 -70.62
N SER A 264 -9.54 75.62 -69.88
CA SER A 264 -8.71 75.59 -68.68
C SER A 264 -9.31 74.69 -67.60
N GLY A 265 -10.63 74.77 -67.37
CA GLY A 265 -11.34 73.89 -66.45
C GLY A 265 -11.26 72.41 -66.84
N ALA A 266 -11.43 72.10 -68.13
CA ALA A 266 -11.29 70.75 -68.67
C ALA A 266 -9.86 70.22 -68.51
N ALA A 267 -8.84 71.06 -68.71
CA ALA A 267 -7.44 70.69 -68.48
C ALA A 267 -7.16 70.38 -67.00
N LEU A 268 -7.68 71.20 -66.08
CA LEU A 268 -7.58 70.95 -64.64
C LEU A 268 -8.29 69.65 -64.24
N LEU A 269 -9.50 69.41 -64.76
CA LEU A 269 -10.25 68.20 -64.48
C LEU A 269 -9.57 66.96 -65.04
N ASN A 270 -8.99 67.03 -66.24
CA ASN A 270 -8.20 65.95 -66.82
C ASN A 270 -6.94 65.65 -65.99
N ALA A 271 -6.23 66.68 -65.51
CA ALA A 271 -5.10 66.50 -64.61
C ALA A 271 -5.53 65.88 -63.26
N GLY A 272 -6.70 66.26 -62.74
CA GLY A 272 -7.31 65.64 -61.57
C GLY A 272 -7.68 64.17 -61.80
N ALA A 273 -8.30 63.85 -62.94
CA ALA A 273 -8.67 62.50 -63.34
C ALA A 273 -7.43 61.60 -63.47
N ALA A 274 -6.37 62.07 -64.12
CA ALA A 274 -5.11 61.33 -64.24
C ALA A 274 -4.44 61.05 -62.88
N ARG A 275 -4.53 62.01 -61.94
CA ARG A 275 -4.05 61.80 -60.56
C ARG A 275 -4.88 60.76 -59.81
N LEU A 276 -6.20 60.79 -59.96
CA LEU A 276 -7.09 59.84 -59.32
C LEU A 276 -6.96 58.44 -59.92
N GLU A 277 -6.80 58.33 -61.25
CA GLU A 277 -6.51 57.09 -61.97
C GLU A 277 -5.20 56.47 -61.46
N ALA A 278 -4.13 57.27 -61.35
CA ALA A 278 -2.86 56.81 -60.78
C ALA A 278 -3.03 56.29 -59.34
N GLY A 279 -3.78 57.01 -58.51
CA GLY A 279 -4.10 56.59 -57.13
C GLY A 279 -4.94 55.30 -57.07
N ALA A 280 -5.95 55.17 -57.94
CA ALA A 280 -6.79 53.98 -58.06
C ALA A 280 -5.98 52.77 -58.55
N GLY A 281 -5.08 52.97 -59.51
CA GLY A 281 -4.16 51.94 -59.98
C GLY A 281 -3.17 51.49 -58.90
N GLN A 282 -2.65 52.43 -58.09
CA GLN A 282 -1.84 52.08 -56.92
C GLN A 282 -2.63 51.28 -55.88
N LEU A 283 -3.88 51.69 -55.60
CA LEU A 283 -4.76 50.98 -54.68
C LEU A 283 -5.05 49.55 -55.18
N HIS A 284 -5.43 49.39 -56.45
CA HIS A 284 -5.66 48.09 -57.10
C HIS A 284 -4.43 47.19 -57.03
N SER A 285 -3.24 47.73 -57.33
CA SER A 285 -1.99 46.95 -57.18
C SER A 285 -1.74 46.52 -55.73
N GLY A 286 -2.01 47.40 -54.77
CA GLY A 286 -1.87 47.11 -53.35
C GLY A 286 -2.84 46.03 -52.85
N THR A 287 -4.11 46.12 -53.24
CA THR A 287 -5.14 45.13 -52.90
C THR A 287 -4.91 43.80 -53.58
N GLY A 288 -4.48 43.78 -54.84
CA GLY A 288 -4.08 42.55 -55.52
C GLY A 288 -2.94 41.82 -54.79
N LYS A 289 -1.93 42.55 -54.31
CA LYS A 289 -0.86 41.99 -53.46
C LYS A 289 -1.38 41.44 -52.13
N LEU A 290 -2.31 42.15 -51.49
CA LEU A 290 -2.93 41.71 -50.23
C LEU A 290 -3.71 40.40 -50.43
N THR A 291 -4.55 40.33 -51.47
CA THR A 291 -5.31 39.13 -51.82
C THR A 291 -4.39 37.94 -52.12
N ALA A 292 -3.31 38.15 -52.88
CA ALA A 292 -2.30 37.12 -53.12
C ALA A 292 -1.59 36.66 -51.83
N GLY A 293 -1.30 37.59 -50.92
CA GLY A 293 -0.75 37.32 -49.61
C GLY A 293 -1.68 36.47 -48.75
N PHE A 294 -2.96 36.80 -48.70
CA PHE A 294 -3.98 36.02 -47.99
C PHE A 294 -4.14 34.63 -48.59
N ALA A 295 -4.18 34.49 -49.91
CA ALA A 295 -4.23 33.18 -50.57
C ALA A 295 -3.01 32.32 -50.20
N THR A 296 -1.81 32.89 -50.22
CA THR A 296 -0.57 32.19 -49.83
C THR A 296 -0.61 31.75 -48.37
N LEU A 297 -1.04 32.65 -47.48
CA LEU A 297 -1.14 32.35 -46.04
C LEU A 297 -2.20 31.29 -45.76
N ALA A 298 -3.36 31.36 -46.43
CA ALA A 298 -4.42 30.37 -46.32
C ALA A 298 -3.94 28.97 -46.74
N VAL A 299 -3.19 28.86 -47.85
CA VAL A 299 -2.59 27.57 -48.27
C VAL A 299 -1.65 27.03 -47.20
N LYS A 300 -0.76 27.86 -46.64
CA LYS A 300 0.19 27.44 -45.59
C LYS A 300 -0.52 27.04 -44.29
N LEU A 301 -1.54 27.80 -43.87
CA LEU A 301 -2.33 27.50 -42.67
C LEU A 301 -3.09 26.18 -42.79
N ASN A 302 -3.60 25.89 -43.99
CA ASN A 302 -4.44 24.72 -44.28
C ASN A 302 -3.69 23.54 -44.90
N SER A 303 -2.35 23.56 -44.94
CA SER A 303 -1.58 22.42 -45.44
C SER A 303 -1.99 21.14 -44.69
N ARG A 304 -2.37 20.11 -45.45
CA ARG A 304 -2.76 18.78 -44.96
C ARG A 304 -1.61 17.77 -45.09
N ASP A 305 -0.42 18.21 -45.49
CA ASP A 305 0.75 17.35 -45.60
C ASP A 305 1.16 16.82 -44.21
N PRO A 306 1.14 15.51 -43.95
CA PRO A 306 1.55 14.95 -42.67
C PRO A 306 3.02 15.22 -42.31
N GLN A 307 3.89 15.44 -43.29
CA GLN A 307 5.31 15.76 -43.07
C GLN A 307 5.55 17.26 -42.85
N SER A 308 4.60 18.10 -43.24
CA SER A 308 4.65 19.56 -43.08
C SER A 308 3.23 20.13 -42.85
N PRO A 309 2.61 19.80 -41.70
CA PRO A 309 1.24 20.20 -41.45
C PRO A 309 1.14 21.71 -41.30
N GLY A 310 0.08 22.27 -41.87
CA GLY A 310 -0.29 23.66 -41.63
C GLY A 310 -0.71 23.86 -40.18
N VAL A 311 -0.79 25.12 -39.75
CA VAL A 311 -1.13 25.45 -38.35
C VAL A 311 -2.47 24.84 -37.93
N VAL A 312 -3.46 24.76 -38.82
CA VAL A 312 -4.76 24.14 -38.51
C VAL A 312 -4.58 22.66 -38.17
N MET A 313 -3.99 21.87 -39.08
CA MET A 313 -3.75 20.44 -38.84
C MET A 313 -2.81 20.21 -37.64
N GLY A 314 -1.74 20.99 -37.53
CA GLY A 314 -0.77 20.85 -36.43
C GLY A 314 -1.41 21.09 -35.05
N THR A 315 -2.33 22.05 -34.95
CA THR A 315 -3.05 22.33 -33.70
C THR A 315 -4.17 21.33 -33.42
N GLU A 316 -4.82 20.78 -34.46
CA GLU A 316 -5.74 19.63 -34.34
C GLU A 316 -5.03 18.38 -33.80
N LEU A 317 -3.85 18.05 -34.34
CA LEU A 317 -3.02 16.92 -33.88
C LEU A 317 -2.54 17.13 -32.45
N LEU A 318 -2.15 18.37 -32.09
CA LEU A 318 -1.80 18.71 -30.72
C LEU A 318 -2.98 18.46 -29.77
N ALA A 319 -4.18 18.93 -30.12
CA ALA A 319 -5.39 18.75 -29.33
C ALA A 319 -5.79 17.27 -29.18
N GLU A 320 -5.62 16.46 -30.24
CA GLU A 320 -5.81 15.01 -30.17
C GLU A 320 -4.79 14.35 -29.23
N GLY A 321 -3.51 14.76 -29.33
CA GLY A 321 -2.44 14.27 -28.47
C GLY A 321 -2.69 14.60 -26.99
N THR A 322 -3.11 15.82 -26.67
CA THR A 322 -3.44 16.22 -25.30
C THR A 322 -4.70 15.53 -24.78
N SER A 323 -5.65 15.22 -25.66
CA SER A 323 -6.85 14.45 -25.28
C SER A 323 -6.48 13.02 -24.91
N LYS A 324 -5.51 12.40 -25.61
CA LYS A 324 -4.95 11.10 -25.22
C LYS A 324 -4.24 11.15 -23.86
N LEU A 325 -3.51 12.24 -23.57
CA LEU A 325 -2.91 12.44 -22.24
C LEU A 325 -3.97 12.57 -21.14
N ARG A 326 -5.05 13.31 -21.40
CA ARG A 326 -6.19 13.41 -20.47
C ARG A 326 -6.84 12.05 -20.22
N VAL A 327 -7.07 11.24 -21.26
CA VAL A 327 -7.55 9.86 -21.11
C VAL A 327 -6.56 9.00 -20.32
N GLY A 328 -5.25 9.19 -20.49
CA GLY A 328 -4.24 8.52 -19.66
C GLY A 328 -4.32 8.92 -18.18
N MET A 329 -4.70 10.18 -17.88
CA MET A 329 -4.90 10.68 -16.52
C MET A 329 -6.17 10.11 -15.88
N ASP A 330 -7.30 10.20 -16.58
CA ASP A 330 -8.64 9.88 -16.07
C ASP A 330 -8.98 8.39 -16.18
N GLY A 331 -8.35 7.71 -17.13
CA GLY A 331 -8.67 6.36 -17.55
C GLY A 331 -9.66 6.34 -18.71
N VAL A 332 -9.84 5.15 -19.28
CA VAL A 332 -10.86 4.93 -20.31
C VAL A 332 -12.21 4.77 -19.60
N PRO A 333 -13.21 5.62 -19.90
CA PRO A 333 -14.53 5.52 -19.26
C PRO A 333 -15.12 4.12 -19.38
N GLY A 334 -15.63 3.58 -18.26
CA GLY A 334 -16.23 2.25 -18.21
C GLY A 334 -15.25 1.07 -18.30
N ASN A 335 -13.94 1.29 -18.45
CA ASN A 335 -12.96 0.21 -18.55
C ASN A 335 -12.12 0.08 -17.25
N PRO A 336 -12.37 -0.95 -16.41
CA PRO A 336 -11.62 -1.15 -15.17
C PRO A 336 -10.17 -1.57 -15.38
N GLU A 337 -9.79 -2.12 -16.54
CA GLU A 337 -8.41 -2.49 -16.90
C GLU A 337 -7.58 -1.27 -17.29
N ARG A 338 -8.22 -0.15 -17.61
CA ARG A 338 -7.57 1.12 -17.96
C ARG A 338 -8.03 2.26 -17.05
N PRO A 339 -7.72 2.19 -15.74
CA PRO A 339 -8.30 3.07 -14.73
C PRO A 339 -7.70 4.49 -14.72
N GLY A 340 -6.62 4.73 -15.47
CA GLY A 340 -5.93 6.02 -15.51
C GLY A 340 -5.00 6.23 -14.32
N LEU A 341 -4.15 7.25 -14.41
CA LEU A 341 -3.15 7.56 -13.39
C LEU A 341 -3.79 7.98 -12.06
N LEU A 342 -4.91 8.72 -12.09
CA LEU A 342 -5.62 9.14 -10.88
C LEU A 342 -6.00 7.95 -10.01
N LYS A 343 -6.73 6.98 -10.58
CA LYS A 343 -7.14 5.76 -9.86
C LYS A 343 -5.97 4.85 -9.53
N ALA A 344 -4.95 4.77 -10.40
CA ALA A 344 -3.75 3.98 -10.12
C ALA A 344 -3.01 4.50 -8.89
N SER A 345 -2.85 5.81 -8.76
CA SER A 345 -2.21 6.43 -7.59
C SER A 345 -2.99 6.18 -6.30
N ALA A 346 -4.33 6.31 -6.32
CA ALA A 346 -5.20 5.98 -5.19
C ALA A 346 -5.09 4.50 -4.76
N ARG A 347 -5.02 3.57 -5.72
CA ARG A 347 -4.83 2.14 -5.43
C ARG A 347 -3.47 1.84 -4.78
N ILE A 348 -2.42 2.55 -5.17
CA ILE A 348 -1.10 2.42 -4.55
C ILE A 348 -1.15 2.92 -3.09
N THR A 349 -1.84 4.04 -2.84
CA THR A 349 -2.08 4.53 -1.48
C THR A 349 -2.84 3.49 -0.65
N GLU A 350 -3.96 2.96 -1.14
CA GLU A 350 -4.73 1.93 -0.43
C GLU A 350 -3.89 0.68 -0.15
N GLY A 351 -3.16 0.18 -1.15
CA GLY A 351 -2.33 -1.01 -1.02
C GLY A 351 -1.17 -0.82 -0.03
N SER A 352 -0.52 0.35 -0.05
CA SER A 352 0.56 0.66 0.89
C SER A 352 0.05 0.89 2.31
N GLN A 353 -1.14 1.48 2.49
CA GLN A 353 -1.77 1.60 3.79
C GLN A 353 -2.13 0.22 4.36
N ARG A 354 -2.73 -0.66 3.56
CA ARG A 354 -3.02 -2.04 3.96
C ARG A 354 -1.76 -2.81 4.35
N LEU A 355 -0.65 -2.58 3.65
CA LEU A 355 0.65 -3.14 4.03
C LEU A 355 1.11 -2.60 5.39
N ALA A 356 1.04 -1.28 5.61
CA ALA A 356 1.38 -0.66 6.89
C ALA A 356 0.53 -1.22 8.04
N ASP A 357 -0.79 -1.28 7.87
CA ASP A 357 -1.71 -1.85 8.87
C ASP A 357 -1.38 -3.32 9.15
N GLY A 358 -1.08 -4.10 8.11
CA GLY A 358 -0.65 -5.50 8.24
C GLY A 358 0.66 -5.64 9.03
N THR A 359 1.60 -4.71 8.86
CA THR A 359 2.86 -4.73 9.63
C THR A 359 2.67 -4.33 11.10
N VAL A 360 1.73 -3.44 11.40
CA VAL A 360 1.31 -3.14 12.78
C VAL A 360 0.68 -4.36 13.42
N ALA A 361 -0.21 -5.06 12.70
CA ALA A 361 -0.81 -6.30 13.19
C ALA A 361 0.23 -7.41 13.44
N LEU A 362 1.22 -7.54 12.55
CA LEU A 362 2.35 -8.46 12.73
C LEU A 362 3.16 -8.11 13.99
N ASN A 363 3.50 -6.83 14.17
CA ASN A 363 4.27 -6.39 15.34
C ASN A 363 3.49 -6.62 16.65
N THR A 364 2.18 -6.36 16.62
CA THR A 364 1.25 -6.67 17.72
C THR A 364 1.22 -8.17 18.03
N GLY A 365 1.19 -9.04 17.01
CA GLY A 365 1.26 -10.49 17.22
C GLY A 365 2.58 -10.96 17.85
N ILE A 366 3.69 -10.30 17.52
CA ILE A 366 5.02 -10.63 18.04
C ILE A 366 5.18 -10.13 19.48
N LYS A 367 4.87 -8.86 19.73
CA LYS A 367 5.15 -8.15 20.99
C LYS A 367 4.00 -8.20 22.00
N GLY A 368 2.80 -8.51 21.52
CA GLY A 368 1.57 -8.37 22.27
C GLY A 368 0.95 -7.00 22.08
N ASP A 369 -0.35 -6.92 22.36
CA ASP A 369 -1.07 -5.66 22.38
C ASP A 369 -0.96 -5.02 23.78
N PRO A 370 -0.29 -3.87 23.93
CA PRO A 370 -0.18 -3.20 25.23
C PRO A 370 -1.55 -2.74 25.78
N ALA A 371 -2.56 -2.56 24.92
CA ALA A 371 -3.92 -2.21 25.34
C ALA A 371 -4.76 -3.43 25.74
N ASN A 372 -4.34 -4.65 25.39
CA ASN A 372 -5.06 -5.88 25.68
C ASN A 372 -4.14 -6.94 26.30
N PRO A 373 -4.08 -7.02 27.65
CA PRO A 373 -3.28 -8.03 28.35
C PRO A 373 -3.63 -9.48 28.01
N GLY A 374 -4.83 -9.73 27.47
CA GLY A 374 -5.26 -11.05 26.98
C GLY A 374 -4.58 -11.47 25.66
N SER A 375 -3.84 -10.58 25.02
CA SER A 375 -3.08 -10.83 23.79
C SER A 375 -1.59 -10.59 24.03
N PRO A 376 -0.91 -11.48 24.77
CA PRO A 376 0.44 -11.23 25.28
C PRO A 376 1.54 -11.36 24.19
N GLY A 377 1.18 -11.80 22.99
CA GLY A 377 2.09 -11.98 21.85
C GLY A 377 3.06 -13.15 22.01
N LEU A 378 3.85 -13.39 20.96
CA LEU A 378 4.82 -14.49 20.93
C LEU A 378 5.96 -14.31 21.94
N LEU A 379 6.40 -13.08 22.20
CA LEU A 379 7.46 -12.79 23.18
C LEU A 379 7.07 -13.26 24.59
N SER A 380 5.93 -12.80 25.09
CA SER A 380 5.45 -13.18 26.41
C SER A 380 5.04 -14.66 26.45
N GLY A 381 4.45 -15.19 25.37
CA GLY A 381 4.08 -16.60 25.27
C GLY A 381 5.28 -17.56 25.38
N SER A 382 6.37 -17.25 24.68
CA SER A 382 7.62 -18.03 24.78
C SER A 382 8.26 -17.94 26.16
N GLN A 383 8.21 -16.76 26.80
CA GLN A 383 8.69 -16.59 28.18
C GLN A 383 7.84 -17.36 29.19
N ALA A 384 6.51 -17.37 29.02
CA ALA A 384 5.59 -18.13 29.86
C ALA A 384 5.82 -19.64 29.72
N LEU A 385 6.09 -20.12 28.50
CA LEU A 385 6.44 -21.53 28.24
C LEU A 385 7.74 -21.92 28.95
N ALA A 386 8.79 -21.09 28.86
CA ALA A 386 10.05 -21.32 29.56
C ALA A 386 9.84 -21.39 31.07
N ALA A 387 9.14 -20.40 31.65
CA ALA A 387 8.83 -20.38 33.08
C ALA A 387 8.00 -21.58 33.53
N GLY A 388 7.04 -22.03 32.72
CA GLY A 388 6.25 -23.23 32.99
C GLY A 388 7.09 -24.51 32.97
N ALA A 389 8.00 -24.63 32.01
CA ALA A 389 8.92 -25.76 31.92
C ALA A 389 9.92 -25.80 33.08
N SER A 390 10.44 -24.65 33.52
CA SER A 390 11.28 -24.56 34.73
C SER A 390 10.51 -25.01 35.98
N LYS A 391 9.26 -24.57 36.15
CA LYS A 391 8.41 -25.01 37.27
C LYS A 391 8.15 -26.52 37.25
N LEU A 392 7.99 -27.11 36.07
CA LEU A 392 7.82 -28.55 35.91
C LEU A 392 9.10 -29.30 36.31
N SER A 393 10.26 -28.82 35.88
CA SER A 393 11.58 -29.35 36.30
C SER A 393 11.75 -29.30 37.82
N ASP A 394 11.46 -28.15 38.45
CA ASP A 394 11.51 -28.00 39.92
C ASP A 394 10.58 -29.01 40.63
N GLY A 395 9.36 -29.18 40.10
CA GLY A 395 8.39 -30.14 40.62
C GLY A 395 8.86 -31.59 40.51
N ASN A 396 9.46 -31.95 39.37
CA ASN A 396 10.00 -33.28 39.12
C ASN A 396 11.24 -33.58 39.99
N THR A 397 12.12 -32.61 40.16
CA THR A 397 13.26 -32.71 41.09
C THR A 397 12.77 -32.99 42.52
N ARG A 398 11.72 -32.28 42.96
CA ARG A 398 11.09 -32.52 44.28
C ARG A 398 10.43 -33.90 44.37
N LEU A 399 9.75 -34.36 43.32
CA LEU A 399 9.13 -35.68 43.27
C LEU A 399 10.16 -36.80 43.31
N ALA A 400 11.26 -36.66 42.57
CA ALA A 400 12.37 -37.61 42.58
C ALA A 400 12.99 -37.71 43.98
N ALA A 401 13.32 -36.57 44.60
CA ALA A 401 13.86 -36.54 45.96
C ALA A 401 12.90 -37.14 47.00
N GLY A 402 11.60 -36.85 46.91
CA GLY A 402 10.58 -37.45 47.77
C GLY A 402 10.48 -38.97 47.60
N SER A 403 10.53 -39.45 46.36
CA SER A 403 10.47 -40.87 46.02
C SER A 403 11.72 -41.62 46.48
N THR A 404 12.91 -41.02 46.36
CA THR A 404 14.14 -41.57 46.95
C THR A 404 14.02 -41.69 48.47
N ARG A 405 13.50 -40.66 49.15
CA ARG A 405 13.26 -40.71 50.60
C ARG A 405 12.26 -41.81 50.99
N LEU A 406 11.20 -42.01 50.20
CA LEU A 406 10.23 -43.08 50.40
C LEU A 406 10.88 -44.46 50.21
N ALA A 407 11.70 -44.63 49.17
CA ALA A 407 12.44 -45.87 48.93
C ALA A 407 13.38 -46.21 50.09
N THR A 408 14.14 -45.22 50.59
CA THR A 408 15.00 -45.40 51.78
C THR A 408 14.19 -45.72 53.04
N GLY A 409 13.01 -45.12 53.21
CA GLY A 409 12.13 -45.43 54.34
C GLY A 409 11.57 -46.86 54.27
N ALA A 410 11.18 -47.28 53.06
CA ALA A 410 10.69 -48.63 52.80
C ALA A 410 11.80 -49.69 52.98
N ASP A 411 13.03 -49.38 52.57
CA ASP A 411 14.22 -50.21 52.83
C ASP A 411 14.45 -50.44 54.34
N LYS A 412 14.42 -49.36 55.13
CA LYS A 412 14.52 -49.46 56.60
C LYS A 412 13.39 -50.26 57.23
N LEU A 413 12.17 -50.16 56.68
CA LEU A 413 11.02 -50.94 57.13
C LEU A 413 11.20 -52.43 56.80
N ALA A 414 11.68 -52.74 55.60
CA ALA A 414 11.99 -54.12 55.19
C ALA A 414 13.04 -54.75 56.10
N ASP A 415 14.14 -54.04 56.39
CA ASP A 415 15.19 -54.44 57.32
C ASP A 415 14.68 -54.65 58.74
N GLY A 416 13.88 -53.71 59.25
CA GLY A 416 13.28 -53.81 60.58
C GLY A 416 12.38 -55.05 60.71
N ASN A 417 11.57 -55.30 59.68
CA ASN A 417 10.70 -56.47 59.62
C ASN A 417 11.46 -57.78 59.45
N ALA A 418 12.54 -57.80 58.67
CA ALA A 418 13.43 -58.96 58.57
C ALA A 418 14.03 -59.32 59.93
N ARG A 419 14.47 -58.32 60.69
CA ARG A 419 14.98 -58.50 62.06
C ARG A 419 13.91 -59.00 63.03
N ILE A 420 12.66 -58.53 62.90
CA ILE A 420 11.52 -59.05 63.68
C ILE A 420 11.26 -60.52 63.32
N ALA A 421 11.26 -60.87 62.03
CA ALA A 421 11.08 -62.24 61.57
C ALA A 421 12.19 -63.16 62.09
N GLU A 422 13.45 -62.71 62.07
CA GLU A 422 14.58 -63.45 62.61
C GLU A 422 14.44 -63.65 64.13
N GLY A 423 14.18 -62.59 64.89
CA GLY A 423 14.01 -62.65 66.34
C GLY A 423 12.81 -63.49 66.77
N THR A 424 11.73 -63.49 66.01
CA THR A 424 10.57 -64.36 66.27
C THR A 424 10.80 -65.79 65.83
N GLY A 425 11.65 -66.01 64.81
CA GLY A 425 12.15 -67.33 64.44
C GLY A 425 13.03 -67.95 65.53
N THR A 426 13.90 -67.17 66.17
CA THR A 426 14.68 -67.65 67.31
C THR A 426 13.79 -67.93 68.52
N LEU A 427 12.81 -67.06 68.82
CA LEU A 427 11.81 -67.31 69.87
C LEU A 427 10.98 -68.57 69.61
N TYR A 428 10.51 -68.77 68.37
CA TYR A 428 9.81 -69.97 67.93
C TYR A 428 10.66 -71.22 68.18
N SER A 429 11.92 -71.19 67.74
CA SER A 429 12.84 -72.33 67.84
C SER A 429 13.17 -72.64 69.29
N ALA A 430 13.39 -71.62 70.12
CA ALA A 430 13.60 -71.77 71.55
C ALA A 430 12.36 -72.35 72.24
N ALA A 431 11.17 -71.79 72.03
CA ALA A 431 9.92 -72.30 72.62
C ALA A 431 9.59 -73.74 72.17
N ALA A 432 9.88 -74.08 70.90
CA ALA A 432 9.75 -75.43 70.39
C ALA A 432 10.78 -76.40 71.00
N ALA A 433 12.03 -75.96 71.23
CA ALA A 433 13.08 -76.79 71.83
C ALA A 433 12.76 -77.18 73.27
N VAL A 434 12.15 -76.30 74.05
CA VAL A 434 11.75 -76.59 75.44
C VAL A 434 10.36 -77.25 75.53
N SER A 435 9.76 -77.68 74.41
CA SER A 435 8.45 -78.35 74.43
C SER A 435 8.56 -79.81 74.92
N PRO A 436 7.56 -80.34 75.64
CA PRO A 436 7.63 -81.71 76.19
C PRO A 436 7.83 -82.81 75.14
N THR A 437 7.36 -82.61 73.91
CA THR A 437 7.51 -83.56 72.79
C THR A 437 8.94 -83.64 72.22
N SER A 438 9.73 -82.56 72.26
CA SER A 438 11.15 -82.59 71.88
C SER A 438 12.03 -83.13 73.01
N MET A 439 11.70 -82.78 74.26
CA MET A 439 12.41 -83.30 75.44
C MET A 439 12.28 -84.81 75.59
N VAL A 440 11.16 -85.41 75.18
CA VAL A 440 10.96 -86.88 75.14
C VAL A 440 11.70 -87.56 73.98
N ARG A 441 11.95 -86.86 72.87
CA ARG A 441 12.67 -87.42 71.71
C ARG A 441 14.19 -87.37 71.86
N GLN A 442 14.70 -86.45 72.67
CA GLN A 442 16.14 -86.28 72.93
C GLN A 442 16.61 -86.98 74.22
N SER A 443 15.69 -87.55 75.00
CA SER A 443 16.02 -88.35 76.18
C SER A 443 16.28 -89.81 75.80
N ASP A 444 17.57 -90.18 75.72
CA ASP A 444 17.97 -91.47 76.29
C ASP A 444 17.46 -91.51 77.73
N ALA A 445 16.84 -92.63 78.12
CA ALA A 445 16.04 -92.80 79.32
C ALA A 445 16.78 -92.64 80.67
N ALA A 446 17.99 -92.07 80.72
CA ALA A 446 18.85 -92.02 81.90
C ALA A 446 18.91 -90.67 82.64
N LEU A 447 18.36 -89.56 82.12
CA LEU A 447 18.50 -88.23 82.76
C LEU A 447 17.21 -87.59 83.30
N ALA A 448 16.11 -88.34 83.41
CA ALA A 448 14.83 -87.84 83.91
C ALA A 448 14.79 -87.54 85.43
N LEU A 449 15.88 -87.73 86.18
CA LEU A 449 15.96 -87.41 87.62
C LEU A 449 16.99 -86.32 88.00
N GLY A 450 17.75 -85.79 87.04
CA GLY A 450 18.74 -84.73 87.31
C GLY A 450 18.20 -83.29 87.24
N LEU A 451 16.98 -83.10 86.76
CA LEU A 451 16.55 -81.81 86.19
C LEU A 451 15.67 -80.93 87.11
N VAL A 452 15.74 -81.12 88.43
CA VAL A 452 15.17 -80.16 89.40
C VAL A 452 16.26 -79.18 89.91
N GLY A 453 17.55 -79.50 89.73
CA GLY A 453 18.66 -78.65 90.22
C GLY A 453 19.13 -77.53 89.28
N VAL A 454 18.87 -77.61 87.97
CA VAL A 454 19.43 -76.67 86.97
C VAL A 454 18.46 -75.54 86.58
N LEU A 455 17.18 -75.63 86.99
CA LEU A 455 16.14 -74.63 86.70
C LEU A 455 16.29 -73.29 87.46
N GLY A 456 17.34 -73.12 88.28
CA GLY A 456 17.59 -71.89 89.05
C GLY A 456 18.58 -70.88 88.45
N LEU A 457 19.39 -71.23 87.45
CA LEU A 457 20.53 -70.37 87.02
C LEU A 457 20.47 -69.84 85.57
N GLY A 458 19.54 -70.31 84.74
CA GLY A 458 19.44 -69.88 83.33
C GLY A 458 18.75 -68.53 83.10
N SER A 459 17.99 -68.02 84.07
CA SER A 459 17.15 -66.82 83.93
C SER A 459 17.89 -65.47 84.07
N ALA A 460 19.18 -65.48 84.44
CA ALA A 460 19.98 -64.24 84.58
C ALA A 460 20.87 -63.91 83.37
N GLY A 461 21.24 -64.89 82.53
CA GLY A 461 22.20 -64.71 81.44
C GLY A 461 21.64 -63.95 80.21
N ALA A 462 20.38 -64.21 79.85
CA ALA A 462 19.75 -63.59 78.68
C ALA A 462 19.40 -62.10 78.88
N PHE A 463 19.21 -61.65 80.14
CA PHE A 463 18.86 -60.27 80.46
C PHE A 463 20.07 -59.31 80.44
N LEU A 464 21.29 -59.83 80.65
CA LEU A 464 22.53 -59.03 80.62
C LEU A 464 23.10 -58.85 79.20
N ALA A 465 22.86 -59.78 78.28
CA ALA A 465 23.31 -59.67 76.89
C ALA A 465 22.56 -58.60 76.07
N LEU A 466 21.36 -58.20 76.50
CA LEU A 466 20.56 -57.16 75.84
C LEU A 466 20.89 -55.73 76.30
N ARG A 467 21.70 -55.53 77.36
CA ARG A 467 22.03 -54.19 77.88
C ARG A 467 23.33 -53.58 77.33
N SER A 468 24.20 -54.37 76.68
CA SER A 468 25.59 -53.96 76.38
C SER A 468 25.87 -53.52 74.93
N ARG A 469 24.88 -53.27 74.08
CA ARG A 469 25.11 -52.65 72.75
C ARG A 469 24.52 -51.24 72.66
N ARG A 470 25.28 -50.26 73.16
CA ARG A 470 25.12 -48.85 72.79
C ARG A 470 25.67 -48.63 71.37
N PRO A 471 25.00 -47.87 70.50
CA PRO A 471 25.56 -47.45 69.22
C PRO A 471 26.56 -46.32 69.42
N LEU A 472 27.77 -46.47 68.87
CA LEU A 472 28.72 -45.38 68.70
C LEU A 472 28.19 -44.44 67.60
N ARG A 473 27.92 -43.20 68.00
CA ARG A 473 27.88 -42.04 67.12
C ARG A 473 29.20 -41.97 66.35
N GLN A 474 29.13 -41.93 65.02
CA GLN A 474 30.16 -41.25 64.22
C GLN A 474 29.50 -40.11 63.46
N THR A 475 30.09 -38.95 63.69
CA THR A 475 29.91 -37.66 63.03
C THR A 475 30.64 -37.67 61.69
N SER A 476 29.93 -37.35 60.62
CA SER A 476 30.23 -36.31 59.61
C SER A 476 29.24 -36.43 58.46
#